data_AF-A0A9W8DF68-F1
#
_entry.id   AF-A0A9W8DF68-F1
#
_cell.length_a   1.000
_cell.length_b   1.000
_cell.length_c   1.000
_cell.angle_alpha   90.00
_cell.angle_beta   90.00
_cell.angle_gamma   90.00
#
_symmetry.space_group_name_H-M   'P 1'
#
loop_
_entity.id
_entity.type
_entity.pdbx_description
1 polymer ?
#
loop_
_entity_poly.entity_id
_entity_poly.type
_entity_poly.pdbx_seq_one_letter_code
_entity_poly.pdbx_strand_id
1 'polypeptide(L)'
;MPSKEASSAEPPLSASKSSDTRDVDPVAVYAGKTGTSQLRLRRKHTVHQLAVGKRKVVLSTRNPIIVWLAKNELSLSFCVIICVRLFSYLGFRWFDSWLSIHHQSLQNPSRFVRGPDDVWFVINWIFQLIAARSIMLHHVLPLIPQCFGVSSARSRRRFGETGWFLCYVMLAWSIGFNIWRQSPYFMNTRNLYSNYPEDHALMPYNLKWFYLVQAAFWISNIYTIFVEERRKDHVEMLTHHIVTIALVLLSYHFHFTRFGHAFMLVMDFPDIFLSLAKLIRYLGYDMLPNILFGLFTISWVATKHYLCIKMMVSIWTEGITEVPLEKRYPHCPDSYASYPIVGFMWAILCVLQVILIYWFFMILKVLERVLIKGEDAQDTRSDDEGDSDDATTTNN
;
A
#
# COMPACT_ATOMS: atom_id res chain seq x y z
N MET A 1 8.59 -34.92 54.32
CA MET A 1 7.81 -34.50 55.50
C MET A 1 8.35 -35.25 56.72
N PRO A 2 8.48 -34.65 57.91
CA PRO A 2 8.57 -33.21 58.27
C PRO A 2 9.80 -32.97 59.21
N SER A 3 10.50 -31.81 59.18
CA SER A 3 10.27 -30.57 59.97
C SER A 3 11.16 -30.38 61.22
N LYS A 4 11.77 -29.18 61.31
CA LYS A 4 11.98 -28.31 62.50
C LYS A 4 12.97 -28.81 63.57
N GLU A 5 13.79 -28.01 64.25
CA GLU A 5 13.63 -26.74 64.99
C GLU A 5 15.06 -26.17 65.25
N ALA A 6 15.38 -24.87 65.10
CA ALA A 6 15.19 -23.71 66.00
C ALA A 6 16.33 -23.46 67.02
N SER A 7 16.53 -22.15 67.35
CA SER A 7 17.32 -21.56 68.45
C SER A 7 18.84 -21.41 68.19
N SER A 8 19.57 -20.33 68.51
CA SER A 8 19.35 -19.02 69.15
C SER A 8 20.72 -18.33 69.24
N ALA A 9 20.79 -16.99 69.18
CA ALA A 9 21.57 -16.12 70.09
C ALA A 9 21.99 -14.79 69.42
N GLU A 10 21.77 -13.72 70.18
CA GLU A 10 21.94 -12.29 69.90
C GLU A 10 23.37 -11.76 70.23
N PRO A 11 23.69 -10.47 69.99
CA PRO A 11 25.03 -9.90 69.69
C PRO A 11 25.72 -9.30 70.95
N PRO A 12 26.86 -8.54 70.88
CA PRO A 12 26.81 -7.10 70.53
C PRO A 12 28.11 -6.39 70.01
N LEU A 13 27.90 -5.19 69.41
CA LEU A 13 28.62 -3.90 69.53
C LEU A 13 30.17 -3.75 69.49
N SER A 14 30.62 -2.84 68.62
CA SER A 14 31.56 -1.68 68.82
C SER A 14 32.47 -1.49 67.58
N ALA A 15 32.40 -0.40 66.79
CA ALA A 15 32.73 1.01 66.98
C ALA A 15 34.22 1.38 66.71
N SER A 16 34.40 2.34 65.78
CA SER A 16 35.56 3.24 65.58
C SER A 16 36.78 2.66 64.84
N LYS A 17 37.64 3.39 64.11
CA LYS A 17 37.71 4.77 63.57
C LYS A 17 38.95 4.81 62.64
N SER A 18 38.88 5.67 61.62
CA SER A 18 39.93 6.59 61.07
C SER A 18 41.22 6.10 60.37
N SER A 19 41.47 6.77 59.22
CA SER A 19 42.73 7.44 58.74
C SER A 19 43.88 6.53 58.27
N ASP A 20 44.75 6.84 57.30
CA ASP A 20 45.06 8.03 56.48
C ASP A 20 46.06 7.61 55.35
N THR A 21 46.30 8.52 54.38
CA THR A 21 47.56 8.73 53.60
C THR A 21 48.07 7.65 52.62
N ARG A 22 48.11 7.90 51.29
CA ARG A 22 49.07 8.66 50.43
C ARG A 22 50.28 7.83 49.96
N ASP A 23 50.47 7.77 48.63
CA ASP A 23 51.74 7.74 47.85
C ASP A 23 51.34 7.63 46.35
N VAL A 24 51.44 8.63 45.46
CA VAL A 24 52.58 9.33 44.81
C VAL A 24 53.39 8.44 43.83
N ASP A 25 53.35 8.82 42.54
CA ASP A 25 53.93 8.21 41.31
C ASP A 25 55.48 8.17 41.26
N PRO A 26 56.14 7.55 40.23
CA PRO A 26 56.42 8.26 38.95
C PRO A 26 56.55 7.42 37.63
N VAL A 27 56.10 8.00 36.50
CA VAL A 27 56.82 8.30 35.20
C VAL A 27 57.80 7.24 34.62
N ALA A 28 57.92 6.83 33.34
CA ALA A 28 57.51 7.20 31.97
C ALA A 28 57.65 5.92 31.07
N VAL A 29 57.15 5.85 29.83
CA VAL A 29 57.94 6.10 28.58
C VAL A 29 56.98 6.23 27.38
N TYR A 30 57.24 7.26 26.56
CA TYR A 30 56.64 7.56 25.27
C TYR A 30 57.00 6.53 24.18
N ALA A 31 56.02 6.10 23.37
CA ALA A 31 56.22 5.73 21.97
C ALA A 31 54.93 6.01 21.18
N GLY A 32 55.00 6.88 20.18
CA GLY A 32 53.89 7.26 19.31
C GLY A 32 53.93 6.60 17.94
N LYS A 33 52.85 6.88 17.16
CA LYS A 33 52.54 6.54 15.75
C LYS A 33 51.94 5.13 15.58
N THR A 34 50.81 4.87 14.94
CA THR A 34 49.95 5.56 13.94
C THR A 34 48.66 4.68 13.88
N GLY A 35 47.45 5.21 14.04
CA GLY A 35 46.67 5.81 12.95
C GLY A 35 45.89 4.77 12.15
N THR A 36 44.68 4.40 12.60
CA THR A 36 43.40 4.23 11.84
C THR A 36 42.41 3.36 12.63
N SER A 37 41.78 3.91 13.66
CA SER A 37 40.53 3.37 14.20
C SER A 37 39.37 4.02 13.45
N GLN A 38 38.79 3.30 12.50
CA GLN A 38 37.52 3.65 11.86
C GLN A 38 36.44 3.78 12.93
N LEU A 39 36.16 5.01 13.34
CA LEU A 39 34.99 5.40 14.12
C LEU A 39 33.75 5.04 13.30
N ARG A 40 33.20 3.86 13.56
CA ARG A 40 31.90 3.44 13.05
C ARG A 40 30.85 4.35 13.71
N LEU A 41 30.53 5.47 13.06
CA LEU A 41 29.38 6.32 13.38
C LEU A 41 28.11 5.47 13.28
N ARG A 42 27.75 4.82 14.38
CA ARG A 42 26.43 4.23 14.57
C ARG A 42 25.47 5.40 14.65
N ARG A 43 24.92 5.80 13.50
CA ARG A 43 23.84 6.78 13.38
C ARG A 43 22.67 6.23 14.18
N LYS A 44 22.55 6.62 15.46
CA LYS A 44 21.36 6.35 16.26
C LYS A 44 20.21 7.05 15.54
N HIS A 45 19.38 6.28 14.84
CA HIS A 45 18.06 6.72 14.43
C HIS A 45 17.26 6.89 15.73
N THR A 46 17.37 8.06 16.36
CA THR A 46 16.56 8.40 17.52
C THR A 46 15.12 8.58 17.03
N VAL A 47 14.30 7.55 17.23
CA VAL A 47 12.86 7.58 17.00
C VAL A 47 12.24 8.55 18.01
N HIS A 48 11.96 9.78 17.57
CA HIS A 48 11.27 10.75 18.42
C HIS A 48 9.77 10.44 18.43
N GLN A 49 9.33 9.84 19.53
CA GLN A 49 7.93 9.69 19.87
C GLN A 49 7.34 11.08 20.20
N LEU A 50 6.57 11.66 19.29
CA LEU A 50 5.82 12.87 19.58
C LEU A 50 4.51 12.48 20.27
N ALA A 51 4.32 12.96 21.50
CA ALA A 51 3.10 12.78 22.26
C ALA A 51 1.97 13.61 21.63
N VAL A 52 0.98 12.94 21.04
CA VAL A 52 -0.25 13.54 20.52
C VAL A 52 -1.35 13.24 21.53
N GLY A 53 -1.43 14.01 22.63
CA GLY A 53 -2.26 13.61 23.77
C GLY A 53 -1.98 12.16 24.20
N LYS A 54 -3.00 11.41 24.66
CA LYS A 54 -2.86 10.00 25.08
C LYS A 54 -2.40 9.01 23.97
N ARG A 55 -2.12 9.43 22.73
CA ARG A 55 -1.71 8.52 21.64
C ARG A 55 -0.41 9.01 20.99
N LYS A 56 0.67 8.21 21.05
CA LYS A 56 1.94 8.47 20.36
C LYS A 56 1.81 8.01 18.91
N VAL A 57 1.98 8.91 17.93
CA VAL A 57 1.88 8.58 16.49
C VAL A 57 3.26 8.75 15.85
N VAL A 58 3.85 7.65 15.38
CA VAL A 58 5.08 7.69 14.55
C VAL A 58 4.63 7.94 13.10
N LEU A 59 4.96 9.11 12.57
CA LEU A 59 4.72 9.46 11.16
C LEU A 59 6.00 9.23 10.36
N SER A 60 5.86 8.84 9.09
CA SER A 60 7.00 8.63 8.18
C SER A 60 7.82 9.89 7.93
N THR A 61 7.21 11.06 8.10
CA THR A 61 7.82 12.34 7.77
C THR A 61 7.75 13.34 8.91
N ARG A 62 8.79 14.19 8.96
CA ARG A 62 8.85 15.37 9.83
C ARG A 62 8.25 16.62 9.18
N ASN A 63 7.78 16.50 7.93
CA ASN A 63 7.23 17.64 7.21
C ASN A 63 5.93 18.10 7.90
N PRO A 64 5.88 19.35 8.39
CA PRO A 64 4.73 19.85 9.15
C PRO A 64 3.43 19.84 8.35
N ILE A 65 3.51 19.98 7.02
CA ILE A 65 2.34 19.96 6.12
C ILE A 65 1.71 18.56 6.13
N ILE A 66 2.52 17.51 5.98
CA ILE A 66 2.02 16.13 5.93
C ILE A 66 1.47 15.72 7.30
N VAL A 67 2.12 16.16 8.39
CA VAL A 67 1.59 15.96 9.75
C VAL A 67 0.24 16.66 9.94
N TRP A 68 0.11 17.89 9.46
CA TRP A 68 -1.14 18.63 9.51
C TRP A 68 -2.24 17.96 8.67
N LEU A 69 -1.91 17.52 7.45
CA LEU A 69 -2.83 16.79 6.58
C LEU A 69 -3.32 15.50 7.26
N ALA A 70 -2.42 14.69 7.79
CA ALA A 70 -2.76 13.45 8.49
C ALA A 70 -3.68 13.69 9.70
N LYS A 71 -3.53 14.82 10.40
CA LYS A 71 -4.40 15.18 11.54
C LYS A 71 -5.80 15.65 11.11
N ASN A 72 -5.89 16.27 9.93
CA ASN A 72 -7.12 16.91 9.45
C ASN A 72 -7.75 16.17 8.26
N GLU A 73 -7.29 14.96 7.93
CA GLU A 73 -7.68 14.26 6.72
C GLU A 73 -9.20 14.04 6.61
N LEU A 74 -9.85 13.74 7.74
CA LEU A 74 -11.30 13.54 7.80
C LEU A 74 -12.06 14.86 7.59
N SER A 75 -11.70 15.88 8.37
CA SER A 75 -12.36 17.19 8.34
C SER A 75 -12.18 17.87 6.98
N LEU A 76 -10.97 17.85 6.42
CA LEU A 76 -10.67 18.40 5.11
C LEU A 76 -11.50 17.71 4.02
N SER A 77 -11.53 16.38 4.03
CA SER A 77 -12.28 15.61 3.04
C SER A 77 -13.78 15.88 3.13
N PHE A 78 -14.35 15.92 4.34
CA PHE A 78 -15.76 16.26 4.53
C PHE A 78 -16.08 17.70 4.12
N CYS A 79 -15.24 18.67 4.46
CA CYS A 79 -15.43 20.05 4.04
C CYS A 79 -15.53 20.15 2.52
N VAL A 80 -14.61 19.52 1.78
CA VAL A 80 -14.64 19.52 0.31
C VAL A 80 -15.90 18.82 -0.21
N ILE A 81 -16.23 17.63 0.28
CA ILE A 81 -17.41 16.88 -0.16
C ILE A 81 -18.70 17.67 0.08
N ILE A 82 -18.86 18.27 1.28
CA ILE A 82 -20.02 19.08 1.63
C ILE A 82 -20.09 20.33 0.75
N CYS A 83 -18.97 21.02 0.51
CA CYS A 83 -18.94 22.18 -0.37
C CYS A 83 -19.39 21.81 -1.78
N VAL A 84 -18.85 20.73 -2.36
CA VAL A 84 -19.23 20.25 -3.70
C VAL A 84 -20.73 19.97 -3.77
N ARG A 85 -21.27 19.25 -2.77
CA ARG A 85 -22.71 18.92 -2.70
C ARG A 85 -23.58 20.16 -2.53
N LEU A 86 -23.17 21.09 -1.67
CA LEU A 86 -23.88 22.34 -1.41
C LEU A 86 -23.94 23.21 -2.67
N PHE A 87 -22.81 23.44 -3.34
CA PHE A 87 -22.81 24.27 -4.54
C PHE A 87 -23.54 23.61 -5.71
N SER A 88 -23.48 22.29 -5.86
CA SER A 88 -24.34 21.57 -6.82
C SER A 88 -25.83 21.78 -6.47
N TYR A 89 -26.22 21.65 -5.20
CA TYR A 89 -27.59 21.93 -4.74
C TYR A 89 -28.05 23.37 -5.00
N LEU A 90 -27.14 24.35 -4.87
CA LEU A 90 -27.41 25.76 -5.18
C LEU A 90 -27.48 26.05 -6.71
N GLY A 91 -27.32 25.04 -7.57
CA GLY A 91 -27.45 25.16 -9.02
C GLY A 91 -26.17 25.51 -9.77
N PHE A 92 -25.00 25.47 -9.12
CA PHE A 92 -23.72 25.71 -9.80
C PHE A 92 -23.30 24.46 -10.60
N ARG A 93 -23.55 24.50 -11.91
CA ARG A 93 -23.35 23.37 -12.85
C ARG A 93 -21.95 22.75 -12.86
N TRP A 94 -20.91 23.52 -12.53
CA TRP A 94 -19.54 22.99 -12.48
C TRP A 94 -19.38 21.87 -11.45
N PHE A 95 -20.12 21.93 -10.33
CA PHE A 95 -20.04 20.92 -9.28
C PHE A 95 -20.75 19.61 -9.64
N ASP A 96 -21.60 19.61 -10.68
CA ASP A 96 -22.19 18.37 -11.18
C ASP A 96 -21.12 17.46 -11.82
N SER A 97 -20.07 18.05 -12.42
CA SER A 97 -18.88 17.34 -12.94
C SER A 97 -18.12 16.56 -11.88
N TRP A 98 -18.26 16.92 -10.61
CA TRP A 98 -17.62 16.23 -9.50
C TRP A 98 -18.42 15.01 -9.05
N LEU A 99 -19.75 15.02 -9.22
CA LEU A 99 -20.65 14.07 -8.58
C LEU A 99 -21.09 12.92 -9.49
N SER A 100 -21.18 13.15 -10.79
CA SER A 100 -21.66 12.18 -11.76
C SER A 100 -20.65 11.93 -12.88
N ILE A 101 -20.84 10.83 -13.60
CA ILE A 101 -20.08 10.57 -14.82
C ILE A 101 -20.66 11.42 -15.95
N HIS A 102 -19.77 12.17 -16.62
CA HIS A 102 -20.13 13.02 -17.76
C HIS A 102 -19.75 12.37 -19.09
N HIS A 103 -20.00 13.09 -20.19
CA HIS A 103 -19.62 12.70 -21.55
C HIS A 103 -20.38 11.46 -22.06
N GLN A 104 -21.71 11.50 -21.95
CA GLN A 104 -22.59 10.53 -22.59
C GLN A 104 -22.52 10.69 -24.12
N SER A 105 -22.43 9.59 -24.85
CA SER A 105 -22.33 9.62 -26.31
C SER A 105 -23.63 10.13 -26.93
N LEU A 106 -23.51 11.10 -27.85
CA LEU A 106 -24.64 11.65 -28.59
C LEU A 106 -25.33 10.61 -29.47
N GLN A 107 -24.58 9.63 -29.96
CA GLN A 107 -25.09 8.58 -30.86
C GLN A 107 -25.70 7.40 -30.09
N ASN A 108 -25.18 7.12 -28.89
CA ASN A 108 -25.65 6.03 -28.07
C ASN A 108 -25.71 6.46 -26.60
N PRO A 109 -26.89 6.87 -26.11
CA PRO A 109 -27.06 7.31 -24.72
C PRO A 109 -26.68 6.24 -23.68
N SER A 110 -26.61 4.96 -24.02
CA SER A 110 -26.15 3.93 -23.06
C SER A 110 -24.63 3.91 -22.84
N ARG A 111 -23.87 4.69 -23.63
CA ARG A 111 -22.40 4.67 -23.68
C ARG A 111 -21.81 6.02 -23.35
N PHE A 112 -20.58 5.98 -22.83
CA PHE A 112 -19.84 7.14 -22.36
C PHE A 112 -18.48 7.21 -23.05
N VAL A 113 -18.07 8.42 -23.41
CA VAL A 113 -16.74 8.72 -23.93
C VAL A 113 -15.88 9.35 -22.83
N ARG A 114 -14.57 9.42 -23.04
CA ARG A 114 -13.65 10.16 -22.17
C ARG A 114 -13.85 11.67 -22.34
N GLY A 115 -13.69 12.45 -21.28
CA GLY A 115 -13.66 13.91 -21.38
C GLY A 115 -13.00 14.60 -20.18
N PRO A 116 -12.80 15.93 -20.26
CA PRO A 116 -12.06 16.68 -19.24
C PRO A 116 -12.74 16.69 -17.87
N ASP A 117 -14.07 16.63 -17.81
CA ASP A 117 -14.81 16.61 -16.54
C ASP A 117 -14.55 15.35 -15.70
N ASP A 118 -14.02 14.29 -16.31
CA ASP A 118 -13.64 13.07 -15.60
C ASP A 118 -12.57 13.35 -14.52
N VAL A 119 -11.76 14.40 -14.70
CA VAL A 119 -10.76 14.84 -13.69
C VAL A 119 -11.44 15.28 -12.40
N TRP A 120 -12.53 16.04 -12.49
CA TRP A 120 -13.26 16.52 -11.31
C TRP A 120 -13.93 15.38 -10.56
N PHE A 121 -14.48 14.42 -11.30
CA PHE A 121 -15.02 13.19 -10.72
C PHE A 121 -13.95 12.39 -9.97
N VAL A 122 -12.74 12.24 -10.55
CA VAL A 122 -11.60 11.58 -9.89
C VAL A 122 -11.18 12.32 -8.62
N ILE A 123 -11.08 13.65 -8.65
CA ILE A 123 -10.72 14.45 -7.48
C ILE A 123 -11.75 14.27 -6.35
N ASN A 124 -13.04 14.32 -6.67
CA ASN A 124 -14.09 14.06 -5.70
C ASN A 124 -13.95 12.66 -5.06
N TRP A 125 -13.67 11.64 -5.86
CA TRP A 125 -13.46 10.28 -5.36
C TRP A 125 -12.20 10.12 -4.51
N ILE A 126 -11.13 10.87 -4.78
CA ILE A 126 -9.94 10.91 -3.91
C ILE A 126 -10.35 11.34 -2.49
N PHE A 127 -11.12 12.43 -2.36
CA PHE A 127 -11.58 12.89 -1.04
C PHE A 127 -12.54 11.90 -0.38
N GLN A 128 -13.43 11.27 -1.14
CA GLN A 128 -14.32 10.23 -0.60
C GLN A 128 -13.52 9.03 -0.06
N LEU A 129 -12.49 8.59 -0.78
CA LEU A 129 -11.63 7.48 -0.36
C LEU A 129 -10.77 7.84 0.86
N ILE A 130 -10.24 9.05 0.93
CA ILE A 130 -9.50 9.53 2.12
C ILE A 130 -10.42 9.62 3.34
N ALA A 131 -11.65 10.15 3.18
CA ALA A 131 -12.64 10.19 4.24
C ALA A 131 -13.01 8.77 4.72
N ALA A 132 -13.33 7.88 3.78
CA ALA A 132 -13.67 6.48 4.08
C ALA A 132 -12.52 5.75 4.78
N ARG A 133 -11.28 5.96 4.33
CA ARG A 133 -10.07 5.46 4.98
C ARG A 133 -9.99 5.93 6.43
N SER A 134 -10.09 7.23 6.66
CA SER A 134 -9.97 7.82 8.00
C SER A 134 -11.06 7.30 8.95
N ILE A 135 -12.31 7.17 8.46
CA ILE A 135 -13.42 6.55 9.22
C ILE A 135 -13.08 5.10 9.58
N MET A 136 -12.63 4.31 8.62
CA MET A 136 -12.28 2.90 8.83
C MET A 136 -11.13 2.75 9.83
N LEU A 137 -10.08 3.56 9.71
CA LEU A 137 -8.90 3.51 10.58
C LEU A 137 -9.18 3.99 12.01
N HIS A 138 -10.09 4.94 12.21
CA HIS A 138 -10.30 5.56 13.52
C HIS A 138 -11.54 5.04 14.27
N HIS A 139 -12.57 4.59 13.56
CA HIS A 139 -13.86 4.25 14.16
C HIS A 139 -14.27 2.79 13.98
N VAL A 140 -13.89 2.13 12.88
CA VAL A 140 -14.41 0.78 12.56
C VAL A 140 -13.39 -0.30 12.89
N LEU A 141 -12.24 -0.30 12.22
CA LEU A 141 -11.25 -1.37 12.31
C LEU A 141 -10.57 -1.52 13.67
N PRO A 142 -10.36 -0.45 14.49
CA PRO A 142 -9.78 -0.60 15.82
C PRO A 142 -10.65 -1.39 16.80
N LEU A 143 -11.95 -1.57 16.53
CA LEU A 143 -12.86 -2.31 17.40
C LEU A 143 -12.50 -3.80 17.43
N ILE A 144 -12.06 -4.37 16.30
CA ILE A 144 -11.72 -5.78 16.18
C ILE A 144 -10.54 -6.15 17.09
N PRO A 145 -9.32 -5.58 16.95
CA PRO A 145 -8.20 -5.97 17.78
C PRO A 145 -8.38 -5.59 19.26
N GLN A 146 -9.27 -4.65 19.59
CA GLN A 146 -9.66 -4.38 20.98
C GLN A 146 -10.48 -5.54 21.57
N CYS A 147 -11.42 -6.11 20.81
CA CYS A 147 -12.17 -7.30 21.24
C CYS A 147 -11.27 -8.52 21.42
N PHE A 148 -10.20 -8.65 20.64
CA PHE A 148 -9.22 -9.73 20.73
C PHE A 148 -8.07 -9.46 21.71
N GLY A 149 -8.12 -8.37 22.50
CA GLY A 149 -7.14 -8.10 23.55
C GLY A 149 -5.74 -7.68 23.06
N VAL A 150 -5.60 -7.20 21.82
CA VAL A 150 -4.30 -6.75 21.28
C VAL A 150 -3.86 -5.46 21.96
N SER A 151 -2.85 -5.53 22.82
CA SER A 151 -2.35 -4.41 23.62
C SER A 151 -1.52 -3.41 22.82
N SER A 152 -0.68 -3.89 21.90
CA SER A 152 0.25 -3.07 21.11
C SER A 152 -0.50 -2.01 20.27
N ALA A 153 -0.20 -0.73 20.55
CA ALA A 153 -0.76 0.37 19.78
C ALA A 153 -0.28 0.37 18.32
N ARG A 154 0.97 -0.08 18.07
CA ARG A 154 1.52 -0.23 16.73
C ARG A 154 0.80 -1.33 15.94
N SER A 155 0.63 -2.51 16.53
CA SER A 155 -0.10 -3.63 15.89
C SER A 155 -1.53 -3.24 15.54
N ARG A 156 -2.26 -2.58 16.46
CA ARG A 156 -3.62 -2.07 16.20
C ARG A 156 -3.69 -1.08 15.04
N ARG A 157 -2.68 -0.22 14.90
CA ARG A 157 -2.60 0.72 13.77
C ARG A 157 -2.34 -0.01 12.46
N ARG A 158 -1.36 -0.92 12.42
CA ARG A 158 -1.04 -1.72 11.23
C ARG A 158 -2.19 -2.61 10.81
N PHE A 159 -2.95 -3.13 11.78
CA PHE A 159 -4.21 -3.81 11.54
C PHE A 159 -5.22 -2.89 10.84
N GLY A 160 -5.38 -1.64 11.30
CA GLY A 160 -6.24 -0.65 10.65
C GLY A 160 -5.80 -0.31 9.22
N GLU A 161 -4.51 -0.05 9.00
CA GLU A 161 -3.94 0.26 7.68
C GLU A 161 -4.14 -0.90 6.69
N THR A 162 -3.81 -2.13 7.13
CA THR A 162 -3.97 -3.35 6.30
C THR A 162 -5.45 -3.70 6.10
N GLY A 163 -6.29 -3.47 7.11
CA GLY A 163 -7.71 -3.76 7.07
C GLY A 163 -8.46 -2.86 6.10
N TRP A 164 -8.12 -1.57 6.06
CA TRP A 164 -8.66 -0.64 5.07
C TRP A 164 -8.35 -1.12 3.66
N PHE A 165 -7.09 -1.46 3.41
CA PHE A 165 -6.65 -1.96 2.11
C PHE A 165 -7.38 -3.25 1.73
N LEU A 166 -7.52 -4.20 2.67
CA LEU A 166 -8.28 -5.44 2.43
C LEU A 166 -9.75 -5.18 2.08
N CYS A 167 -10.44 -4.33 2.86
CA CYS A 167 -11.84 -4.00 2.59
C CYS A 167 -12.02 -3.38 1.20
N TYR A 168 -11.13 -2.44 0.85
CA TYR A 168 -11.16 -1.81 -0.47
C TYR A 168 -10.89 -2.82 -1.59
N VAL A 169 -9.80 -3.59 -1.52
CA VAL A 169 -9.41 -4.51 -2.60
C VAL A 169 -10.47 -5.61 -2.79
N MET A 170 -11.07 -6.14 -1.73
CA MET A 170 -12.14 -7.13 -1.84
C MET A 170 -13.37 -6.54 -2.56
N LEU A 171 -13.77 -5.31 -2.22
CA LEU A 171 -14.90 -4.65 -2.84
C LEU A 171 -14.62 -4.32 -4.31
N ALA A 172 -13.48 -3.67 -4.58
CA ALA A 172 -13.07 -3.29 -5.93
C ALA A 172 -12.91 -4.52 -6.83
N TRP A 173 -12.22 -5.56 -6.36
CA TRP A 173 -12.04 -6.79 -7.11
C TRP A 173 -13.38 -7.48 -7.39
N SER A 174 -14.30 -7.53 -6.44
CA SER A 174 -15.63 -8.13 -6.64
C SER A 174 -16.46 -7.38 -7.68
N ILE A 175 -16.47 -6.04 -7.61
CA ILE A 175 -17.18 -5.18 -8.58
C ILE A 175 -16.56 -5.34 -9.96
N GLY A 176 -15.23 -5.20 -10.08
CA GLY A 176 -14.54 -5.32 -11.37
C GLY A 176 -14.68 -6.72 -11.95
N PHE A 177 -14.57 -7.79 -11.15
CA PHE A 177 -14.77 -9.16 -11.62
C PHE A 177 -16.19 -9.40 -12.14
N ASN A 178 -17.20 -8.79 -11.52
CA ASN A 178 -18.58 -8.83 -12.04
C ASN A 178 -18.69 -8.13 -13.40
N ILE A 179 -18.09 -6.95 -13.54
CA ILE A 179 -18.03 -6.23 -14.83
C ILE A 179 -17.30 -7.07 -15.88
N TRP A 180 -16.17 -7.69 -15.51
CA TRP A 180 -15.35 -8.46 -16.43
C TRP A 180 -16.07 -9.72 -16.91
N ARG A 181 -16.76 -10.45 -16.02
CA ARG A 181 -17.57 -11.63 -16.38
C ARG A 181 -18.65 -11.34 -17.41
N GLN A 182 -19.22 -10.14 -17.38
CA GLN A 182 -20.29 -9.72 -18.31
C GLN A 182 -19.74 -9.09 -19.59
N SER A 183 -18.42 -8.96 -19.70
CA SER A 183 -17.76 -8.29 -20.82
C SER A 183 -17.35 -9.26 -21.93
N PRO A 184 -17.26 -8.81 -23.19
CA PRO A 184 -16.88 -9.67 -24.31
C PRO A 184 -15.42 -10.17 -24.24
N TYR A 185 -14.60 -9.59 -23.35
CA TYR A 185 -13.19 -9.93 -23.16
C TYR A 185 -12.93 -10.76 -21.90
N PHE A 186 -13.96 -11.41 -21.35
CA PHE A 186 -13.78 -12.35 -20.25
C PHE A 186 -12.88 -13.51 -20.66
N MET A 187 -11.72 -13.65 -20.00
CA MET A 187 -10.75 -14.74 -20.22
C MET A 187 -10.31 -14.94 -21.70
N ASN A 188 -10.43 -13.90 -22.53
CA ASN A 188 -10.04 -13.93 -23.94
C ASN A 188 -9.12 -12.74 -24.24
N THR A 189 -7.85 -13.03 -24.51
CA THR A 189 -6.81 -12.00 -24.73
C THR A 189 -7.02 -11.23 -26.03
N ARG A 190 -7.59 -11.86 -27.06
CA ARG A 190 -7.81 -11.23 -28.37
C ARG A 190 -8.86 -10.14 -28.27
N ASN A 191 -9.96 -10.45 -27.57
CA ASN A 191 -11.07 -9.53 -27.33
C ASN A 191 -10.70 -8.34 -26.43
N LEU A 192 -9.52 -8.36 -25.78
CA LEU A 192 -8.97 -7.17 -25.12
C LEU A 192 -8.62 -6.06 -26.11
N TYR A 193 -8.46 -6.38 -27.39
CA TYR A 193 -8.03 -5.48 -28.46
C TYR A 193 -9.06 -5.33 -29.58
N SER A 194 -9.86 -6.37 -29.85
CA SER A 194 -10.81 -6.38 -30.96
C SER A 194 -11.72 -5.15 -31.00
N ASN A 195 -12.03 -4.73 -32.23
CA ASN A 195 -12.86 -3.56 -32.55
C ASN A 195 -12.30 -2.22 -32.01
N TYR A 196 -10.99 -2.12 -31.78
CA TYR A 196 -10.37 -0.84 -31.48
C TYR A 196 -10.45 0.09 -32.70
N PRO A 197 -10.79 1.39 -32.53
CA PRO A 197 -11.07 2.08 -31.26
C PRO A 197 -12.57 2.20 -30.93
N GLU A 198 -13.48 1.89 -31.85
CA GLU A 198 -14.91 2.21 -31.77
C GLU A 198 -15.55 1.69 -30.48
N ASP A 199 -15.26 0.43 -30.19
CA ASP A 199 -15.83 -0.35 -29.10
C ASP A 199 -15.17 -0.06 -27.73
N HIS A 200 -14.07 0.70 -27.76
CA HIS A 200 -13.25 1.08 -26.60
C HIS A 200 -13.43 2.55 -26.24
N ALA A 201 -13.66 3.41 -27.24
CA ALA A 201 -14.04 4.79 -27.04
C ALA A 201 -15.43 4.90 -26.39
N LEU A 202 -16.35 3.97 -26.70
CA LEU A 202 -17.71 3.91 -26.18
C LEU A 202 -17.83 2.93 -25.00
N MET A 203 -17.52 3.42 -23.79
CA MET A 203 -17.52 2.62 -22.57
C MET A 203 -18.94 2.48 -21.97
N PRO A 204 -19.31 1.30 -21.44
CA PRO A 204 -20.45 1.18 -20.53
C PRO A 204 -20.22 2.02 -19.26
N TYR A 205 -21.31 2.51 -18.65
CA TYR A 205 -21.26 3.29 -17.40
C TYR A 205 -20.42 2.60 -16.33
N ASN A 206 -20.68 1.32 -16.05
CA ASN A 206 -20.01 0.56 -14.99
C ASN A 206 -18.50 0.48 -15.19
N LEU A 207 -18.05 0.30 -16.45
CA LEU A 207 -16.63 0.25 -16.77
C LEU A 207 -15.98 1.61 -16.56
N LYS A 208 -16.59 2.69 -17.07
CA LYS A 208 -16.07 4.05 -16.90
C LYS A 208 -16.01 4.42 -15.42
N TRP A 209 -17.08 4.15 -14.66
CA TRP A 209 -17.14 4.36 -13.22
C TRP A 209 -16.00 3.65 -12.50
N PHE A 210 -15.89 2.34 -12.72
CA PHE A 210 -14.87 1.51 -12.08
C PHE A 210 -13.48 2.06 -12.37
N TYR A 211 -13.21 2.37 -13.64
CA TYR A 211 -11.91 2.86 -14.08
C TYR A 211 -11.51 4.19 -13.42
N LEU A 212 -12.43 5.16 -13.33
CA LEU A 212 -12.17 6.45 -12.70
C LEU A 212 -12.01 6.33 -11.17
N VAL A 213 -12.81 5.47 -10.52
CA VAL A 213 -12.66 5.19 -9.07
C VAL A 213 -11.33 4.50 -8.78
N GLN A 214 -10.89 3.59 -9.66
CA GLN A 214 -9.59 2.93 -9.53
C GLN A 214 -8.43 3.92 -9.70
N ALA A 215 -8.53 4.85 -10.65
CA ALA A 215 -7.58 5.94 -10.80
C ALA A 215 -7.52 6.81 -9.52
N ALA A 216 -8.68 7.19 -8.97
CA ALA A 216 -8.77 7.95 -7.72
C ALA A 216 -8.11 7.22 -6.55
N PHE A 217 -8.32 5.91 -6.42
CA PHE A 217 -7.69 5.11 -5.37
C PHE A 217 -6.17 5.09 -5.47
N TRP A 218 -5.63 4.77 -6.65
CA TRP A 218 -4.17 4.74 -6.84
C TRP A 218 -3.53 6.11 -6.60
N ILE A 219 -4.17 7.19 -7.04
CA ILE A 219 -3.71 8.56 -6.75
C ILE A 219 -3.79 8.86 -5.26
N SER A 220 -4.88 8.49 -4.57
CA SER A 220 -5.01 8.68 -3.12
C SER A 220 -3.94 7.92 -2.32
N ASN A 221 -3.44 6.80 -2.83
CA ASN A 221 -2.38 6.04 -2.18
C ASN A 221 -0.99 6.69 -2.25
N ILE A 222 -0.79 7.68 -3.12
CA ILE A 222 0.42 8.53 -3.04
C ILE A 222 0.42 9.27 -1.69
N TYR A 223 -0.72 9.82 -1.28
CA TYR A 223 -0.86 10.46 0.03
C TYR A 223 -0.62 9.46 1.17
N THR A 224 -1.17 8.25 1.09
CA THR A 224 -1.01 7.24 2.16
C THR A 224 0.43 6.80 2.35
N ILE A 225 1.22 6.65 1.27
CA ILE A 225 2.66 6.33 1.34
C ILE A 225 3.45 7.35 2.17
N PHE A 226 3.07 8.62 2.12
CA PHE A 226 3.77 9.68 2.85
C PHE A 226 3.28 9.83 4.31
N VAL A 227 2.04 9.44 4.59
CA VAL A 227 1.45 9.52 5.94
C VAL A 227 1.74 8.27 6.79
N GLU A 228 1.68 7.09 6.18
CA GLU A 228 1.93 5.82 6.84
C GLU A 228 3.41 5.64 7.17
N GLU A 229 3.71 4.89 8.21
CA GLU A 229 5.10 4.65 8.64
C GLU A 229 5.90 3.93 7.54
N ARG A 230 7.08 4.50 7.25
CA ARG A 230 7.96 4.10 6.15
C ARG A 230 8.45 2.67 6.36
N ARG A 231 8.25 1.83 5.33
CA ARG A 231 8.77 0.46 5.26
C ARG A 231 10.09 0.40 4.50
N LYS A 232 10.78 -0.75 4.56
CA LYS A 232 12.07 -0.95 3.89
C LYS A 232 11.99 -0.82 2.36
N ASP A 233 10.84 -1.16 1.78
CA ASP A 233 10.53 -1.14 0.34
C ASP A 233 9.87 0.17 -0.14
N HIS A 234 10.08 1.28 0.57
CA HIS A 234 9.35 2.53 0.29
C HIS A 234 9.62 3.11 -1.11
N VAL A 235 10.85 3.00 -1.63
CA VAL A 235 11.17 3.55 -2.96
C VAL A 235 10.55 2.69 -4.06
N GLU A 236 10.58 1.38 -3.89
CA GLU A 236 9.97 0.39 -4.77
C GLU A 236 8.46 0.56 -4.79
N MET A 237 7.84 0.73 -3.62
CA MET A 237 6.40 1.01 -3.48
C MET A 237 6.01 2.35 -4.13
N LEU A 238 6.78 3.42 -3.94
CA LEU A 238 6.51 4.71 -4.60
C LEU A 238 6.67 4.60 -6.12
N THR A 239 7.73 3.95 -6.59
CA THR A 239 7.98 3.71 -8.03
C THR A 239 6.83 2.91 -8.64
N HIS A 240 6.38 1.86 -7.95
CA HIS A 240 5.21 1.09 -8.34
C HIS A 240 3.97 1.96 -8.47
N HIS A 241 3.69 2.86 -7.52
CA HIS A 241 2.52 3.75 -7.60
C HIS A 241 2.60 4.72 -8.77
N ILE A 242 3.78 5.29 -9.04
CA ILE A 242 3.97 6.16 -10.21
C ILE A 242 3.70 5.38 -11.49
N VAL A 243 4.23 4.16 -11.59
CA VAL A 243 4.05 3.26 -12.73
C VAL A 243 2.60 2.83 -12.91
N THR A 244 1.90 2.42 -11.84
CA THR A 244 0.50 1.99 -11.93
C THR A 244 -0.43 3.15 -12.27
N ILE A 245 -0.23 4.34 -11.67
CA ILE A 245 -0.98 5.54 -12.03
C ILE A 245 -0.75 5.88 -13.51
N ALA A 246 0.50 5.85 -13.98
CA ALA A 246 0.80 6.09 -15.38
C ALA A 246 0.10 5.08 -16.30
N LEU A 247 0.14 3.78 -15.99
CA LEU A 247 -0.54 2.75 -16.78
C LEU A 247 -2.05 2.96 -16.82
N VAL A 248 -2.68 3.27 -15.69
CA VAL A 248 -4.12 3.53 -15.61
C VAL A 248 -4.48 4.77 -16.42
N LEU A 249 -3.79 5.89 -16.23
CA LEU A 249 -4.08 7.14 -16.94
C LEU A 249 -3.82 7.03 -18.45
N LEU A 250 -2.71 6.39 -18.86
CA LEU A 250 -2.37 6.24 -20.28
C LEU A 250 -3.32 5.26 -20.97
N SER A 251 -3.67 4.13 -20.34
CA SER A 251 -4.64 3.21 -20.96
C SER A 251 -6.06 3.78 -20.96
N TYR A 252 -6.42 4.69 -20.06
CA TYR A 252 -7.63 5.50 -20.19
C TYR A 252 -7.55 6.49 -21.36
N HIS A 253 -6.43 7.20 -21.47
CA HIS A 253 -6.20 8.21 -22.50
C HIS A 253 -6.24 7.64 -23.92
N PHE A 254 -5.56 6.51 -24.15
CA PHE A 254 -5.46 5.84 -25.44
C PHE A 254 -6.52 4.77 -25.70
N HIS A 255 -7.58 4.70 -24.87
CA HIS A 255 -8.68 3.74 -25.02
C HIS A 255 -8.28 2.26 -24.91
N PHE A 256 -7.25 1.93 -24.14
CA PHE A 256 -6.90 0.54 -23.79
C PHE A 256 -7.57 0.08 -22.49
N THR A 257 -8.80 0.55 -22.23
CA THR A 257 -9.50 0.35 -20.95
C THR A 257 -9.90 -1.10 -20.70
N ARG A 258 -10.20 -1.88 -21.75
CA ARG A 258 -10.47 -3.33 -21.63
C ARG A 258 -9.24 -4.09 -21.12
N PHE A 259 -8.08 -3.82 -21.72
CA PHE A 259 -6.79 -4.36 -21.26
C PHE A 259 -6.50 -3.93 -19.82
N GLY A 260 -6.58 -2.62 -19.54
CA GLY A 260 -6.33 -2.07 -18.21
C GLY A 260 -7.25 -2.65 -17.13
N HIS A 261 -8.54 -2.84 -17.43
CA HIS A 261 -9.50 -3.44 -16.50
C HIS A 261 -9.14 -4.89 -16.14
N ALA A 262 -8.91 -5.74 -17.15
CA ALA A 262 -8.51 -7.13 -16.90
C ALA A 262 -7.16 -7.18 -16.16
N PHE A 263 -6.21 -6.32 -16.53
CA PHE A 263 -4.89 -6.27 -15.92
C PHE A 263 -4.97 -5.91 -14.43
N MET A 264 -5.75 -4.89 -14.05
CA MET A 264 -5.95 -4.54 -12.63
C MET A 264 -6.50 -5.71 -11.81
N LEU A 265 -7.50 -6.43 -12.32
CA LEU A 265 -8.08 -7.59 -11.61
C LEU A 265 -7.10 -8.74 -11.44
N VAL A 266 -6.29 -9.02 -12.46
CA VAL A 266 -5.23 -10.04 -12.37
C VAL A 266 -4.21 -9.62 -11.31
N MET A 267 -3.78 -8.36 -11.33
CA MET A 267 -2.75 -7.85 -10.43
C MET A 267 -3.19 -7.81 -8.96
N ASP A 268 -4.44 -7.45 -8.68
CA ASP A 268 -4.91 -7.23 -7.30
C ASP A 268 -5.27 -8.54 -6.56
N PHE A 269 -5.49 -9.65 -7.28
CA PHE A 269 -6.02 -10.89 -6.71
C PHE A 269 -5.16 -11.49 -5.56
N PRO A 270 -3.82 -11.61 -5.68
CA PRO A 270 -3.00 -12.17 -4.60
C PRO A 270 -3.03 -11.34 -3.32
N ASP A 271 -3.24 -10.03 -3.45
CA ASP A 271 -3.10 -9.09 -2.33
C ASP A 271 -4.25 -9.24 -1.30
N ILE A 272 -5.35 -9.88 -1.70
CA ILE A 272 -6.42 -10.33 -0.80
C ILE A 272 -5.87 -11.32 0.23
N PHE A 273 -5.16 -12.36 -0.22
CA PHE A 273 -4.60 -13.40 0.65
C PHE A 273 -3.50 -12.83 1.55
N LEU A 274 -2.61 -11.99 1.01
CA LEU A 274 -1.54 -11.36 1.79
C LEU A 274 -2.09 -10.49 2.91
N SER A 275 -3.08 -9.66 2.60
CA SER A 275 -3.67 -8.74 3.57
C SER A 275 -4.43 -9.50 4.64
N LEU A 276 -5.17 -10.54 4.26
CA LEU A 276 -5.88 -11.40 5.20
C LEU A 276 -4.90 -12.16 6.12
N ALA A 277 -3.81 -12.70 5.58
CA ALA A 277 -2.77 -13.38 6.37
C ALA A 277 -2.21 -12.46 7.46
N LYS A 278 -1.90 -11.22 7.11
CA LYS A 278 -1.39 -10.21 8.05
C LYS A 278 -2.39 -9.84 9.14
N LEU A 279 -3.65 -9.61 8.78
CA LEU A 279 -4.68 -9.26 9.77
C LEU A 279 -4.85 -10.39 10.80
N ILE A 280 -4.90 -11.63 10.33
CA ILE A 280 -5.04 -12.80 11.21
C ILE A 280 -3.79 -12.99 12.07
N ARG A 281 -2.59 -12.73 11.54
CA ARG A 281 -1.34 -12.73 12.30
C ARG A 281 -1.33 -11.68 13.41
N TYR A 282 -1.81 -10.46 13.13
CA TYR A 282 -1.93 -9.40 14.14
C TYR A 282 -2.91 -9.74 15.26
N LEU A 283 -3.83 -10.68 15.06
CA LEU A 283 -4.72 -11.23 16.08
C LEU A 283 -4.09 -12.37 16.89
N GLY A 284 -2.83 -12.74 16.62
CA GLY A 284 -2.08 -13.75 17.38
C GLY A 284 -2.27 -15.19 16.94
N TYR A 285 -2.79 -15.43 15.72
CA TYR A 285 -2.87 -16.77 15.15
C TYR A 285 -1.65 -17.08 14.28
N ASP A 286 -1.20 -18.34 14.27
CA ASP A 286 0.01 -18.73 13.54
C ASP A 286 -0.26 -19.68 12.35
N MET A 287 -1.13 -20.67 12.53
CA MET A 287 -1.41 -21.66 11.48
C MET A 287 -2.12 -21.06 10.25
N LEU A 288 -3.18 -20.28 10.48
CA LEU A 288 -4.01 -19.76 9.39
C LEU A 288 -3.27 -18.73 8.52
N PRO A 289 -2.46 -17.80 9.06
CA PRO A 289 -1.60 -16.95 8.25
C PRO A 289 -0.60 -17.72 7.39
N ASN A 290 -0.04 -18.82 7.87
CA ASN A 290 0.90 -19.64 7.08
C ASN A 290 0.19 -20.31 5.89
N ILE A 291 -1.04 -20.82 6.07
CA ILE A 291 -1.87 -21.34 4.97
C ILE A 291 -2.18 -20.24 3.96
N LEU A 292 -2.60 -19.07 4.43
CA LEU A 292 -2.92 -17.92 3.57
C LEU A 292 -1.67 -17.39 2.84
N PHE A 293 -0.50 -17.45 3.46
CA PHE A 293 0.78 -17.12 2.82
C PHE A 293 1.11 -18.10 1.69
N GLY A 294 0.81 -19.39 1.86
CA GLY A 294 0.90 -20.39 0.78
C GLY A 294 -0.03 -20.05 -0.39
N LEU A 295 -1.30 -19.76 -0.12
CA LEU A 295 -2.29 -19.35 -1.14
C LEU A 295 -1.88 -18.04 -1.85
N PHE A 296 -1.36 -17.08 -1.09
CA PHE A 296 -0.77 -15.84 -1.61
C PHE A 296 0.38 -16.14 -2.58
N THR A 297 1.31 -17.03 -2.21
CA THR A 297 2.48 -17.35 -3.04
C THR A 297 2.06 -18.01 -4.35
N ILE A 298 1.14 -18.98 -4.31
CA ILE A 298 0.62 -19.66 -5.51
C ILE A 298 -0.12 -18.66 -6.42
N SER A 299 -1.03 -17.86 -5.84
CA SER A 299 -1.79 -16.86 -6.61
C SER A 299 -0.88 -15.77 -7.19
N TRP A 300 0.18 -15.36 -6.47
CA TRP A 300 1.19 -14.41 -6.97
C TRP A 300 1.86 -14.93 -8.24
N VAL A 301 2.37 -16.16 -8.23
CA VAL A 301 3.01 -16.75 -9.41
C VAL A 301 2.03 -16.86 -10.58
N ALA A 302 0.81 -17.34 -10.32
CA ALA A 302 -0.20 -17.50 -11.35
C ALA A 302 -0.59 -16.15 -12.00
N THR A 303 -0.78 -15.10 -11.21
CA THR A 303 -1.30 -13.82 -11.71
C THR A 303 -0.22 -12.84 -12.11
N LYS A 304 0.69 -12.49 -11.18
CA LYS A 304 1.72 -11.45 -11.34
C LYS A 304 2.90 -11.90 -12.23
N HIS A 305 3.09 -13.20 -12.43
CA HIS A 305 4.07 -13.71 -13.40
C HIS A 305 3.42 -14.34 -14.61
N TYR A 306 2.69 -15.45 -14.46
CA TYR A 306 2.19 -16.19 -15.61
C TYR A 306 1.16 -15.39 -16.44
N LEU A 307 0.06 -14.94 -15.83
CA LEU A 307 -0.98 -14.18 -16.55
C LEU A 307 -0.49 -12.80 -16.99
N CYS A 308 0.28 -12.08 -16.14
CA CYS A 308 0.88 -10.81 -16.51
C CYS A 308 1.75 -10.93 -17.78
N ILE A 309 2.69 -11.89 -17.81
CA ILE A 309 3.54 -12.14 -18.97
C ILE A 309 2.70 -12.55 -20.19
N LYS A 310 1.70 -13.41 -20.02
CA LYS A 310 0.78 -13.78 -21.10
C LYS A 310 0.08 -12.55 -21.70
N MET A 311 -0.40 -11.63 -20.87
CA MET A 311 -1.00 -10.37 -21.34
C MET A 311 0.02 -9.45 -22.00
N MET A 312 1.25 -9.38 -21.49
CA MET A 312 2.32 -8.58 -22.11
C MET A 312 2.74 -9.13 -23.48
N VAL A 313 2.79 -10.45 -23.64
CA VAL A 313 3.05 -11.10 -24.94
C VAL A 313 1.89 -10.86 -25.90
N SER A 314 0.64 -10.91 -25.41
CA SER A 314 -0.53 -10.70 -26.27
C SER A 314 -0.57 -9.32 -26.92
N ILE A 315 0.07 -8.29 -26.33
CA ILE A 315 0.21 -6.97 -26.94
C ILE A 315 0.90 -7.07 -28.31
N TRP A 316 1.96 -7.88 -28.42
CA TRP A 316 2.78 -7.99 -29.63
C TRP A 316 2.38 -9.14 -30.57
N THR A 317 1.45 -10.01 -30.16
CA THR A 317 0.93 -11.07 -31.02
C THR A 317 -0.48 -10.74 -31.50
N GLU A 318 -1.42 -10.57 -30.58
CA GLU A 318 -2.83 -10.31 -30.86
C GLU A 318 -3.11 -8.81 -30.98
N GLY A 319 -2.49 -7.98 -30.13
CA GLY A 319 -2.72 -6.54 -30.07
C GLY A 319 -2.34 -5.81 -31.36
N ILE A 320 -1.15 -6.06 -31.91
CA ILE A 320 -0.72 -5.46 -33.19
C ILE A 320 -1.55 -5.93 -34.39
N THR A 321 -2.22 -7.08 -34.28
CA THR A 321 -3.05 -7.64 -35.34
C THR A 321 -4.46 -7.06 -35.30
N GLU A 322 -5.02 -6.89 -34.10
CA GLU A 322 -6.38 -6.39 -33.87
C GLU A 322 -6.46 -4.86 -33.84
N VAL A 323 -5.37 -4.18 -33.50
CA VAL A 323 -5.26 -2.72 -33.49
C VAL A 323 -4.45 -2.29 -34.71
N PRO A 324 -5.06 -1.81 -35.80
CA PRO A 324 -4.32 -1.30 -36.94
C PRO A 324 -3.58 -0.03 -36.51
N LEU A 325 -2.29 -0.20 -36.22
CA LEU A 325 -1.39 0.86 -35.78
C LEU A 325 -1.22 1.89 -36.90
N GLU A 326 -0.95 3.14 -36.52
CA GLU A 326 -0.72 4.27 -37.43
C GLU A 326 -1.94 4.72 -38.25
N LYS A 327 -3.07 4.01 -38.14
CA LYS A 327 -4.34 4.42 -38.73
C LYS A 327 -4.91 5.63 -37.97
N ARG A 328 -5.23 6.69 -38.71
CA ARG A 328 -6.04 7.80 -38.20
C ARG A 328 -7.52 7.41 -38.30
N TYR A 329 -8.29 7.68 -37.24
CA TYR A 329 -9.73 7.42 -37.22
C TYR A 329 -10.49 8.75 -37.35
N PRO A 330 -11.06 9.09 -38.52
CA PRO A 330 -11.75 10.37 -38.72
C PRO A 330 -12.92 10.57 -37.76
N HIS A 331 -13.60 9.48 -37.38
CA HIS A 331 -14.75 9.50 -36.47
C HIS A 331 -14.36 9.45 -34.97
N CYS A 332 -13.09 9.22 -34.66
CA CYS A 332 -12.53 9.23 -33.30
C CYS A 332 -11.14 9.88 -33.32
N PRO A 333 -11.04 11.20 -33.51
CA PRO A 333 -9.75 11.88 -33.74
C PRO A 333 -8.78 11.78 -32.55
N ASP A 334 -9.31 11.55 -31.36
CA ASP A 334 -8.55 11.37 -30.11
C ASP A 334 -8.10 9.92 -29.87
N SER A 335 -8.59 8.98 -30.70
CA SER A 335 -8.17 7.57 -30.68
C SER A 335 -6.99 7.39 -31.62
N TYR A 336 -5.80 7.20 -31.05
CA TYR A 336 -4.58 6.98 -31.80
C TYR A 336 -3.71 5.92 -31.12
N ALA A 337 -3.34 4.89 -31.88
CA ALA A 337 -2.40 3.87 -31.48
C ALA A 337 -1.28 3.79 -32.52
N SER A 338 -0.03 3.81 -32.07
CA SER A 338 1.15 3.72 -32.91
C SER A 338 2.22 2.88 -32.22
N TYR A 339 3.19 2.38 -32.99
CA TYR A 339 4.29 1.58 -32.45
C TYR A 339 5.02 2.28 -31.29
N PRO A 340 5.34 3.60 -31.34
CA PRO A 340 5.97 4.28 -30.22
C PRO A 340 5.10 4.32 -28.95
N ILE A 341 3.79 4.53 -29.09
CA ILE A 341 2.86 4.59 -27.94
C ILE A 341 2.74 3.21 -27.29
N VAL A 342 2.47 2.17 -28.09
CA VAL A 342 2.34 0.80 -27.59
C VAL A 342 3.66 0.32 -26.99
N GLY A 343 4.79 0.62 -27.64
CA GLY A 343 6.13 0.32 -27.12
C GLY A 343 6.43 1.02 -25.80
N PHE A 344 6.06 2.29 -25.66
CA PHE A 344 6.23 3.04 -24.41
C PHE A 344 5.38 2.46 -23.27
N MET A 345 4.11 2.15 -23.53
CA MET A 345 3.24 1.51 -22.53
C MET A 345 3.74 0.12 -22.13
N TRP A 346 4.22 -0.67 -23.10
CA TRP A 346 4.84 -1.97 -22.84
C TRP A 346 6.12 -1.84 -22.00
N ALA A 347 6.95 -0.83 -22.27
CA ALA A 347 8.14 -0.57 -21.45
C ALA A 347 7.78 -0.25 -19.99
N ILE A 348 6.70 0.50 -19.75
CA ILE A 348 6.20 0.77 -18.39
C ILE A 348 5.73 -0.55 -17.72
N LEU A 349 5.07 -1.45 -18.47
CA LEU A 349 4.73 -2.79 -17.97
C LEU A 349 5.97 -3.62 -17.64
N CYS A 350 7.06 -3.51 -18.42
CA CYS A 350 8.34 -4.16 -18.07
C CYS A 350 8.92 -3.61 -16.77
N VAL A 351 8.87 -2.29 -16.55
CA VAL A 351 9.30 -1.70 -15.26
C VAL A 351 8.45 -2.27 -14.12
N LEU A 352 7.14 -2.35 -14.29
CA LEU A 352 6.26 -2.99 -13.31
C LEU A 352 6.69 -4.44 -13.05
N GLN A 353 6.95 -5.22 -14.09
CA GLN A 353 7.37 -6.62 -13.98
C GLN A 353 8.69 -6.80 -13.23
N VAL A 354 9.65 -5.89 -13.41
CA VAL A 354 10.91 -5.91 -12.66
C VAL A 354 10.67 -5.73 -11.16
N ILE A 355 9.78 -4.80 -10.77
CA ILE A 355 9.42 -4.61 -9.36
C ILE A 355 8.71 -5.86 -8.80
N LEU A 356 7.86 -6.51 -9.60
CA LEU A 356 7.20 -7.76 -9.20
C LEU A 356 8.19 -8.90 -9.00
N ILE A 357 9.22 -9.01 -9.84
CA ILE A 357 10.29 -10.00 -9.68
C ILE A 357 11.11 -9.72 -8.41
N TYR A 358 11.39 -8.45 -8.12
CA TYR A 358 12.05 -8.06 -6.86
C TYR A 358 11.25 -8.52 -5.64
N TRP A 359 9.95 -8.23 -5.59
CA TRP A 359 9.11 -8.71 -4.48
C TRP A 359 8.96 -10.23 -4.46
N PHE A 360 8.92 -10.88 -5.62
CA PHE A 360 8.89 -12.34 -5.68
C PHE A 360 10.14 -12.98 -5.06
N PHE A 361 11.31 -12.41 -5.29
CA PHE A 361 12.53 -12.85 -4.62
C PHE A 361 12.43 -12.72 -3.09
N MET A 362 11.79 -11.66 -2.59
CA MET A 362 11.52 -11.53 -1.15
C MET A 362 10.53 -12.59 -0.63
N ILE A 363 9.50 -12.91 -1.41
CA ILE A 363 8.54 -13.97 -1.08
C ILE A 363 9.26 -15.32 -1.00
N LEU A 364 10.15 -15.63 -1.95
CA LEU A 364 10.95 -16.86 -1.93
C LEU A 364 11.84 -16.96 -0.70
N LYS A 365 12.44 -15.85 -0.24
CA LYS A 365 13.23 -15.83 1.01
C LYS A 365 12.38 -16.13 2.25
N VAL A 366 11.15 -15.62 2.30
CA VAL A 366 10.22 -15.95 3.39
C VAL A 366 9.79 -17.42 3.28
N LEU A 367 9.53 -17.91 2.07
CA LEU A 367 9.17 -19.31 1.84
C LEU A 367 10.29 -20.27 2.24
N GLU A 368 11.55 -19.96 1.93
CA GLU A 368 12.73 -20.72 2.35
C GLU A 368 12.81 -20.81 3.88
N ARG A 369 12.60 -19.68 4.56
CA ARG A 369 12.56 -19.61 6.03
C ARG A 369 11.45 -20.50 6.60
N VAL A 370 10.26 -20.46 6.03
CA VAL A 370 9.11 -21.26 6.49
C VAL A 370 9.33 -22.75 6.26
N LEU A 371 9.76 -23.14 5.06
CA LEU A 371 9.86 -24.55 4.68
C LEU A 371 11.12 -25.24 5.22
N ILE A 372 12.25 -24.55 5.27
CA ILE A 372 13.53 -25.15 5.67
C ILE A 372 13.78 -24.99 7.17
N LYS A 373 13.49 -23.81 7.73
CA LYS A 373 13.81 -23.50 9.13
C LYS A 373 12.64 -23.76 10.08
N GLY A 374 11.44 -24.03 9.55
CA GLY A 374 10.23 -24.21 10.36
C GLY A 374 9.80 -22.94 11.11
N GLU A 375 10.28 -21.78 10.67
CA GLU A 375 9.91 -20.47 11.22
C GLU A 375 8.58 -19.99 10.64
N ASP A 376 7.96 -19.00 11.28
CA ASP A 376 6.70 -18.43 10.79
C ASP A 376 6.86 -17.54 9.56
N ALA A 377 5.80 -17.47 8.73
CA ALA A 377 5.75 -16.59 7.57
C ALA A 377 5.61 -15.11 8.01
N GLN A 378 6.73 -14.49 8.34
CA GLN A 378 6.81 -13.07 8.69
C GLN A 378 7.20 -12.21 7.48
N ASP A 379 6.54 -11.06 7.32
CA ASP A 379 6.83 -10.13 6.23
C ASP A 379 8.10 -9.31 6.51
N THR A 380 9.21 -9.69 5.86
CA THR A 380 10.53 -9.07 6.07
C THR A 380 10.61 -7.57 5.75
N ARG A 381 9.60 -7.00 5.10
CA ARG A 381 9.50 -5.56 4.80
C ARG A 381 9.10 -4.74 6.01
N SER A 382 8.43 -5.37 6.98
CA SER A 382 7.97 -4.76 8.22
C SER A 382 8.84 -5.08 9.44
N ASP A 383 9.94 -5.82 9.27
CA ASP A 383 10.92 -6.29 10.28
C ASP A 383 11.56 -5.23 11.24
N ASP A 384 11.09 -3.98 11.30
CA ASP A 384 11.34 -3.07 12.44
C ASP A 384 10.21 -3.16 13.49
N GLU A 385 9.38 -4.21 13.41
CA GLU A 385 8.21 -4.47 14.25
C GLU A 385 8.55 -5.02 15.66
N GLY A 386 9.82 -5.27 15.99
CA GLY A 386 10.20 -6.06 17.17
C GLY A 386 11.04 -5.42 18.29
N ASP A 387 11.55 -4.18 18.18
CA ASP A 387 12.67 -3.77 19.07
C ASP A 387 12.53 -2.41 19.79
N SER A 388 11.32 -1.87 19.99
CA SER A 388 11.19 -0.52 20.61
C SER A 388 10.23 -0.35 21.78
N ASP A 389 9.40 -1.34 22.11
CA ASP A 389 8.33 -1.11 23.09
C ASP A 389 8.57 -1.78 24.46
N ASP A 390 9.56 -2.66 24.60
CA ASP A 390 9.83 -3.39 25.86
C ASP A 390 10.93 -2.78 26.75
N ALA A 391 11.61 -1.71 26.32
CA ALA A 391 12.76 -1.17 27.06
C ALA A 391 12.42 -0.05 28.08
N THR A 392 11.15 0.24 28.38
CA THR A 392 10.81 1.41 29.25
C THR A 392 9.86 1.13 30.42
N THR A 393 9.60 -0.13 30.79
CA THR A 393 8.71 -0.43 31.94
C THR A 393 9.36 -1.23 33.06
N THR A 394 10.69 -1.23 33.14
CA THR A 394 11.44 -1.73 34.29
C THR A 394 12.43 -0.66 34.75
N ASN A 395 11.91 0.39 35.39
CA ASN A 395 12.60 1.20 36.40
C ASN A 395 11.67 2.32 36.88
N ASN A 396 10.81 1.99 37.84
CA ASN A 396 10.60 2.71 39.10
C ASN A 396 9.40 2.15 39.86
#